data_AF-A0A7J2LUY0-F1
#
_entry.id   AF-A0A7J2LUY0-F1
#
_cell.length_a   1.000
_cell.length_b   1.000
_cell.length_c   1.000
_cell.angle_alpha   90.00
_cell.angle_beta   90.00
_cell.angle_gamma   90.00
#
_symmetry.space_group_name_H-M   'P 1'
#
loop_
_entity.id
_entity.type
_entity.pdbx_description
1 polymer ?
#
loop_
_entity_poly.entity_id
_entity_poly.type
_entity_poly.pdbx_seq_one_letter_code
_entity_poly.pdbx_strand_id
1 'polypeptide(L)'
;MGGMRFKDEVNPEFVMRTTPGEKAFYFFWDIGRYTGISARSLEEFYEKVSTAPSKSLEFHFVRGDFERWVREVLGDSHLADMIGSINGS
;
A
#
# COMPACT_ATOMS: atom_id res chain seq x y z
N MET A 1 38.24 -0.79 4.44
CA MET A 1 37.29 -0.90 3.32
C MET A 1 35.90 -0.84 3.90
N GLY A 2 35.22 0.30 3.74
CA GLY A 2 33.87 0.50 4.29
C GLY A 2 32.90 -0.44 3.61
N GLY A 3 32.21 -1.28 4.38
CA GLY A 3 31.14 -2.12 3.86
C GLY A 3 30.11 -1.27 3.15
N MET A 4 29.75 -1.66 1.93
CA MET A 4 28.54 -1.15 1.28
C MET A 4 27.38 -1.40 2.23
N ARG A 5 26.87 -0.33 2.82
CA ARG A 5 25.64 -0.36 3.59
C ARG A 5 24.52 -0.37 2.56
N PHE A 6 23.89 -1.53 2.33
CA PHE A 6 22.65 -1.61 1.55
C PHE A 6 21.63 -0.71 2.27
N LYS A 7 21.32 0.45 1.69
CA LYS A 7 20.36 1.40 2.26
C LYS A 7 18.91 0.94 2.09
N ASP A 8 18.71 -0.18 1.39
CA ASP A 8 17.45 -0.57 0.78
C ASP A 8 17.07 -2.04 1.11
N GLU A 9 17.65 -2.61 2.17
CA GLU A 9 17.34 -3.99 2.56
C GLU A 9 15.95 -4.04 3.22
N VAL A 10 14.93 -4.34 2.41
CA VAL A 10 13.55 -4.56 2.84
C VAL A 10 13.54 -5.75 3.79
N ASN A 11 13.03 -5.57 5.02
CA ASN A 11 12.79 -6.68 5.94
C ASN A 11 11.49 -7.41 5.53
N PRO A 12 11.55 -8.66 5.03
CA PRO A 12 10.37 -9.35 4.54
C PRO A 12 9.33 -9.61 5.63
N GLU A 13 9.77 -9.89 6.87
CA GLU A 13 8.85 -10.07 8.01
C GLU A 13 8.10 -8.77 8.32
N PHE A 14 8.78 -7.63 8.19
CA PHE A 14 8.14 -6.34 8.38
C PHE A 14 7.12 -6.06 7.28
N VAL A 15 7.45 -6.27 6.01
CA VAL A 15 6.51 -6.00 4.89
C VAL A 15 5.29 -6.91 4.93
N MET A 16 5.48 -8.19 5.26
CA MET A 16 4.40 -9.18 5.24
C MET A 16 3.57 -9.23 6.53
N ARG A 17 3.90 -8.40 7.53
CA ARG A 17 3.18 -8.40 8.81
C ARG A 17 1.73 -7.94 8.67
N THR A 18 0.90 -8.36 9.61
CA THR A 18 -0.39 -7.71 9.89
C THR A 18 -0.17 -6.44 10.70
N THR A 19 -0.61 -5.30 10.18
CA THR A 19 -0.52 -3.98 10.81
C THR A 19 -1.62 -3.77 11.85
N PRO A 20 -1.45 -2.86 12.85
CA PRO A 20 -2.55 -2.41 13.70
C PRO A 20 -3.71 -1.83 12.88
N GLY A 21 -4.94 -1.91 13.39
CA GLY A 21 -6.14 -1.43 12.67
C GLY A 21 -6.03 0.03 12.22
N GLU A 22 -5.51 0.90 13.09
CA GLU A 22 -5.27 2.33 12.80
C GLU A 22 -4.34 2.59 11.61
N LYS A 23 -3.53 1.60 11.22
CA LYS A 23 -2.61 1.65 10.09
C LYS A 23 -3.09 0.84 8.88
N ALA A 24 -4.26 0.23 8.95
CA ALA A 24 -4.83 -0.51 7.83
C ALA A 24 -5.03 0.42 6.62
N PHE A 25 -4.98 -0.16 5.42
CA PHE A 25 -5.50 0.50 4.25
C PHE A 25 -7.03 0.41 4.27
N TYR A 26 -7.71 1.55 4.22
CA TYR A 26 -9.16 1.61 4.21
C TYR A 26 -9.61 2.06 2.83
N PHE A 27 -10.45 1.25 2.17
CA PHE A 27 -10.98 1.57 0.85
C PHE A 27 -12.19 2.49 0.97
N PHE A 28 -12.17 3.63 0.27
CA PHE A 28 -13.20 4.66 0.27
C PHE A 28 -13.75 4.88 -1.14
N TRP A 29 -15.05 5.20 -1.22
CA TRP A 29 -15.68 5.63 -2.47
C TRP A 29 -15.28 7.05 -2.87
N ASP A 30 -15.11 7.89 -1.86
CA ASP A 30 -14.70 9.30 -1.89
C ASP A 30 -14.40 9.75 -0.45
N ILE A 31 -14.19 11.05 -0.22
CA ILE A 31 -13.80 11.61 1.08
C ILE A 31 -14.84 11.25 2.16
N GLY A 32 -14.41 10.44 3.14
CA GLY A 32 -15.21 10.07 4.31
C GLY A 32 -16.23 8.95 4.06
N ARG A 33 -16.35 8.42 2.84
CA ARG A 33 -17.31 7.34 2.52
C ARG A 33 -16.62 5.98 2.45
N TYR A 34 -16.42 5.38 3.61
CA TYR A 34 -15.80 4.06 3.75
C TYR A 34 -16.63 2.97 3.05
N THR A 35 -15.97 2.05 2.36
CA THR A 35 -16.62 0.94 1.63
C THR A 35 -17.01 -0.22 2.54
N GLY A 36 -16.47 -0.28 3.77
CA GLY A 36 -16.52 -1.49 4.62
C GLY A 36 -15.32 -2.42 4.43
N ILE A 37 -14.48 -2.18 3.41
CA ILE A 37 -13.34 -3.02 3.06
C ILE A 37 -12.05 -2.36 3.55
N SER A 38 -11.25 -3.12 4.29
CA SER A 38 -9.89 -2.72 4.68
C SER A 38 -8.92 -3.88 4.51
N ALA A 39 -7.63 -3.54 4.48
CA ALA A 39 -6.53 -4.48 4.42
C ALA A 39 -5.48 -4.12 5.47
N ARG A 40 -5.07 -5.11 6.25
CA ARG A 40 -4.07 -4.96 7.32
C ARG A 40 -2.71 -5.51 6.94
N SER A 41 -2.57 -6.21 5.82
CA SER A 41 -1.31 -6.73 5.30
C SER A 41 -1.23 -6.54 3.78
N LEU A 42 -0.04 -6.74 3.21
CA LEU A 42 0.15 -6.72 1.75
C LEU A 42 -0.69 -7.81 1.06
N GLU A 43 -0.78 -8.99 1.68
CA GLU A 43 -1.60 -10.11 1.20
C GLU A 43 -3.08 -9.75 1.18
N GLU A 44 -3.62 -9.25 2.29
CA GLU A 44 -5.02 -8.80 2.34
C GLU A 44 -5.27 -7.69 1.31
N PHE A 45 -4.32 -6.76 1.14
CA PHE A 45 -4.45 -5.69 0.16
C PHE A 45 -4.57 -6.24 -1.25
N TYR A 46 -3.70 -7.20 -1.63
CA TYR A 46 -3.77 -7.89 -2.92
C TYR A 46 -5.15 -8.56 -3.13
N GLU A 47 -5.65 -9.30 -2.14
CA GLU A 47 -6.96 -9.94 -2.21
C GLU A 47 -8.12 -8.91 -2.33
N LYS A 48 -8.03 -7.81 -1.58
CA LYS A 48 -9.08 -6.77 -1.58
C LYS A 48 -9.09 -5.97 -2.87
N VAL A 49 -7.94 -5.74 -3.52
CA VAL A 49 -7.91 -5.05 -4.83
C VAL A 49 -8.76 -5.78 -5.87
N SER A 50 -8.80 -7.12 -5.87
CA SER A 50 -9.63 -7.88 -6.81
C SER A 50 -11.14 -7.82 -6.54
N THR A 51 -11.56 -7.42 -5.34
CA THR A 51 -12.97 -7.43 -4.92
C THR A 51 -13.53 -6.04 -4.57
N ALA A 52 -12.65 -5.06 -4.37
CA ALA A 52 -13.03 -3.69 -4.08
C ALA A 52 -13.73 -3.05 -5.28
N PRO A 53 -14.69 -2.14 -5.04
CA PRO A 53 -15.36 -1.44 -6.12
C PRO A 53 -14.38 -0.65 -7.00
N SER A 54 -14.54 -0.73 -8.33
CA SER A 54 -13.67 -0.02 -9.28
C SER A 54 -13.56 1.49 -9.00
N LYS A 55 -14.67 2.13 -8.65
CA LYS A 55 -14.69 3.55 -8.25
C LYS A 55 -13.79 3.84 -7.04
N SER A 56 -13.73 2.93 -6.08
CA SER A 56 -12.86 3.07 -4.91
C SER A 56 -11.38 2.90 -5.30
N LEU A 57 -11.09 1.94 -6.18
CA LEU A 57 -9.74 1.76 -6.71
C LEU A 57 -9.26 3.01 -7.46
N GLU A 58 -10.07 3.55 -8.35
CA GLU A 58 -9.78 4.78 -9.09
C GLU A 58 -9.54 5.97 -8.15
N PHE A 59 -10.41 6.13 -7.13
CA PHE A 59 -10.28 7.18 -6.14
C PHE A 59 -8.90 7.16 -5.46
N HIS A 60 -8.46 5.99 -4.99
CA HIS A 60 -7.17 5.85 -4.31
C HIS A 60 -5.98 5.90 -5.27
N PHE A 61 -6.13 5.34 -6.47
CA PHE A 61 -5.09 5.29 -7.49
C PHE A 61 -4.68 6.69 -7.93
N VAL A 62 -5.63 7.54 -8.33
CA VAL A 62 -5.35 8.93 -8.78
C VAL A 62 -4.71 9.78 -7.66
N ARG A 63 -5.01 9.48 -6.40
CA ARG A 63 -4.49 10.20 -5.22
C ARG A 63 -3.11 9.71 -4.76
N GLY A 64 -2.63 8.61 -5.33
CA GLY A 64 -1.40 7.94 -4.91
C GLY A 64 -1.47 7.33 -3.50
N ASP A 65 -2.66 6.97 -3.04
CA ASP A 65 -2.85 6.47 -1.68
C ASP A 65 -2.20 5.08 -1.49
N PHE A 66 -2.14 4.26 -2.55
CA PHE A 66 -1.58 2.91 -2.51
C PHE A 66 -0.07 2.93 -2.26
N GLU A 67 0.69 3.64 -3.10
CA GLU A 67 2.14 3.76 -2.96
C GLU A 67 2.53 4.45 -1.65
N ARG A 68 1.74 5.44 -1.19
CA ARG A 68 1.99 6.08 0.10
C ARG A 68 1.84 5.09 1.24
N TRP A 69 0.77 4.28 1.23
CA TRP A 69 0.57 3.27 2.27
C TRP A 69 1.66 2.21 2.26
N VAL A 70 2.03 1.69 1.09
CA VAL A 70 3.13 0.72 0.98
C VAL A 70 4.44 1.29 1.50
N ARG A 71 4.78 2.54 1.15
CA ARG A 71 6.01 3.19 1.61
C ARG A 71 6.01 3.47 3.11
N GLU A 72 4.97 4.13 3.61
CA GLU A 72 4.94 4.69 4.97
C GLU A 72 4.49 3.68 6.03
N VAL A 73 3.65 2.71 5.63
CA VAL A 73 3.13 1.70 6.54
C VAL A 73 3.85 0.37 6.38
N LEU A 74 4.01 -0.14 5.16
CA LEU A 74 4.68 -1.42 4.96
C LEU A 74 6.20 -1.30 4.91
N GLY A 75 6.73 -0.12 4.59
CA GLY A 75 8.18 0.15 4.56
C GLY A 75 8.87 -0.30 3.27
N ASP A 76 8.11 -0.66 2.23
CA ASP A 76 8.67 -1.11 0.95
C ASP A 76 8.69 0.04 -0.07
N SER A 77 9.80 0.78 -0.10
CA SER A 77 9.94 1.91 -1.03
C SER A 77 10.00 1.49 -2.49
N HIS A 78 10.57 0.32 -2.78
CA HIS A 78 10.71 -0.18 -4.15
C HIS A 78 9.36 -0.58 -4.72
N LEU A 79 8.54 -1.31 -3.95
CA LEU A 79 7.17 -1.62 -4.36
C LEU A 79 6.32 -0.36 -4.52
N ALA A 80 6.47 0.62 -3.62
CA ALA A 80 5.78 1.89 -3.74
C ALA A 80 6.16 2.64 -5.04
N ASP A 81 7.46 2.67 -5.40
CA ASP A 81 7.91 3.29 -6.65
C ASP A 81 7.33 2.59 -7.88
N MET A 82 7.30 1.25 -7.87
CA MET A 82 6.67 0.47 -8.94
C MET A 82 5.18 0.80 -9.09
N ILE A 83 4.42 0.84 -8.00
CA ILE A 83 2.99 1.19 -8.03
C ILE A 83 2.79 2.61 -8.57
N GLY A 84 3.57 3.59 -8.07
CA GLY A 84 3.47 4.97 -8.50
C GLY A 84 3.77 5.17 -10.00
N SER A 85 4.67 4.36 -10.57
CA SER A 85 4.97 4.42 -12.01
C SER A 85 3.77 4.08 -12.91
N ILE A 86 2.81 3.29 -12.41
CA ILE A 86 1.60 2.92 -13.15
C ILE A 86 0.68 4.13 -13.29
N ASN A 87 0.61 4.99 -12.26
CA ASN A 87 -0.23 6.19 -12.25
C ASN A 87 0.31 7.31 -13.16
N GLY A 88 1.63 7.35 -13.36
CA GLY A 88 2.27 8.34 -14.26
C GLY A 88 2.33 7.94 -15.74
N SER A 89 1.71 6.81 -16.11
CA SER A 89 1.73 6.24 -17.48
C SER A 89 0.64 6.82 -18.39
#